data_AF-A0A6J7KZB2-F1
#
_entry.id   AF-A0A6J7KZB2-F1
#
_cell.length_a   1.000
_cell.length_b   1.000
_cell.length_c   1.000
_cell.angle_alpha   90.00
_cell.angle_beta   90.00
_cell.angle_gamma   90.00
#
_symmetry.space_group_name_H-M   'P 1'
#
loop_
_entity.id
_entity.type
_entity.pdbx_description
1 polymer ?
#
loop_
_entity_poly.entity_id
_entity_poly.type
_entity_poly.pdbx_seq_one_letter_code
_entity_poly.pdbx_strand_id
1 'polypeptide(L)' 'MLTTRAGAPLDIAYMVLYLASDESEYVTGQVLCVDGGMAAHQPYISEMRALFAAG' A
#
# COMPACT_ATOMS: atom_id res chain seq x y z
N MET A 1 5.82 -4.78 -1.43
CA MET A 1 6.93 -4.62 -0.47
C MET A 1 6.62 -3.38 0.35
N LEU A 2 6.73 -3.45 1.68
CA LEU A 2 6.38 -2.34 2.57
C LEU A 2 7.24 -1.10 2.26
N THR A 3 6.61 0.06 2.09
CA THR A 3 7.36 1.32 1.90
C THR A 3 8.09 1.73 3.18
N THR A 4 9.21 2.45 3.05
CA THR A 4 10.02 2.89 4.20
C THR A 4 9.53 4.18 4.84
N ARG A 5 8.40 4.74 4.38
CA ARG A 5 7.83 5.98 4.90
C ARG A 5 6.39 5.79 5.37
N ALA A 6 5.95 6.68 6.25
CA ALA A 6 4.53 6.81 6.55
C ALA A 6 3.76 7.31 5.31
N GLY A 7 2.49 6.92 5.23
CA GLY A 7 1.55 7.48 4.26
C GLY A 7 1.34 8.97 4.49
N ALA A 8 1.10 9.70 3.42
CA ALA A 8 0.71 11.11 3.42
C ALA A 8 -0.71 11.26 2.86
N PRO A 9 -1.44 12.34 3.18
CA PRO A 9 -2.78 12.58 2.63
C PRO A 9 -2.84 12.51 1.10
N LEU A 10 -1.75 12.91 0.44
CA LEU A 10 -1.63 12.90 -1.01
C LEU A 10 -1.64 11.49 -1.61
N ASP A 11 -1.21 10.45 -0.88
CA ASP A 11 -1.26 9.06 -1.35
C ASP A 11 -2.70 8.59 -1.55
N ILE A 12 -3.60 8.98 -0.65
CA ILE A 12 -5.03 8.71 -0.78
C ILE A 12 -5.64 9.59 -1.88
N ALA A 13 -5.27 10.87 -1.92
CA ALA A 13 -5.80 11.81 -2.91
C ALA A 13 -5.51 11.36 -4.35
N TYR A 14 -4.34 10.78 -4.62
CA TYR A 14 -4.04 10.23 -5.95
C TYR A 14 -4.85 8.98 -6.29
N MET A 15 -5.14 8.10 -5.34
CA MET A 15 -6.06 6.98 -5.57
C MET A 15 -7.48 7.48 -5.88
N VAL A 16 -7.94 8.49 -5.14
CA VAL A 16 -9.24 9.12 -5.41
C VAL A 16 -9.26 9.80 -6.78
N LEU A 17 -8.18 10.51 -7.16
CA LEU A 17 -8.05 11.12 -8.48
C LEU A 17 -8.16 10.08 -9.59
N TYR A 18 -7.46 8.95 -9.45
CA TYR A 18 -7.56 7.84 -10.38
C TYR A 18 -9.00 7.31 -10.48
N LEU A 19 -9.66 7.02 -9.35
CA LEU A 19 -11.02 6.51 -9.33
C LEU A 19 -12.07 7.51 -9.85
N ALA A 20 -11.76 8.81 -9.84
CA ALA A 20 -12.62 9.86 -10.38
C ALA A 20 -12.40 10.10 -11.89
N SER A 21 -11.37 9.47 -12.47
CA SER A 21 -10.95 9.68 -13.85
C SER A 21 -11.47 8.57 -14.78
N ASP A 22 -11.49 8.85 -16.09
CA ASP A 22 -11.91 7.91 -17.13
C ASP A 22 -11.00 6.68 -17.19
N GLU A 23 -9.74 6.80 -16.74
CA GLU A 23 -8.78 5.70 -16.63
C GLU A 23 -9.23 4.59 -15.68
N SER A 24 -10.26 4.83 -14.87
CA SER A 24 -10.88 3.84 -13.98
C SER A 24 -12.18 3.24 -14.50
N GLU A 25 -12.56 3.47 -15.77
CA GLU A 25 -13.86 3.06 -16.35
C GLU A 25 -14.23 1.59 -16.07
N TYR A 26 -13.24 0.69 -16.03
CA TYR A 26 -13.46 -0.74 -15.79
C TYR A 26 -13.14 -1.21 -14.36
N VAL A 27 -12.79 -0.30 -13.45
CA VAL A 27 -12.45 -0.59 -12.05
C VAL A 27 -13.60 -0.19 -11.15
N THR A 28 -14.49 -1.14 -10.86
CA THR A 28 -15.68 -0.90 -10.02
C THR A 28 -15.92 -2.05 -9.03
N GLY A 29 -16.64 -1.75 -7.94
CA GLY A 29 -16.99 -2.70 -6.88
C GLY A 29 -15.81 -3.22 -6.06
N GLN A 30 -14.61 -2.65 -6.21
CA GLN A 30 -13.40 -3.07 -5.52
C GLN A 30 -13.14 -2.25 -4.25
N VAL A 31 -12.50 -2.89 -3.28
CA VAL A 31 -11.86 -2.22 -2.14
C VAL A 31 -10.36 -2.20 -2.41
N LEU A 32 -9.80 -1.02 -2.70
CA LEU A 32 -8.38 -0.84 -2.99
C LEU A 32 -7.63 -0.42 -1.72
N CYS A 33 -6.64 -1.21 -1.29
CA CYS A 33 -5.79 -0.87 -0.16
C CYS A 33 -4.70 0.13 -0.57
N VAL A 34 -4.64 1.26 0.13
CA VAL A 34 -3.59 2.29 -0.02
C VAL A 34 -2.87 2.45 1.32
N ASP A 35 -2.07 1.44 1.67
CA ASP A 35 -1.46 1.29 3.00
C ASP A 35 0.07 1.15 2.96
N GLY A 36 0.68 1.39 1.80
CA GLY A 36 2.11 1.21 1.60
C GLY A 36 2.57 -0.26 1.66
N GLY A 37 1.66 -1.23 1.58
CA GLY A 37 1.97 -2.66 1.61
C GLY A 37 1.93 -3.30 2.99
N MET A 38 1.30 -2.65 3.98
CA MET A 38 1.15 -3.15 5.36
C MET A 38 0.39 -4.49 5.39
N ALA A 39 -0.71 -4.60 4.66
CA ALA A 39 -1.52 -5.81 4.58
C ALA A 39 -0.95 -6.89 3.64
N ALA A 40 0.17 -6.61 2.96
CA ALA A 40 0.73 -7.51 1.95
C ALA A 40 1.67 -8.59 2.51
N HIS A 41 1.85 -8.65 3.83
CA HIS A 41 2.74 -9.61 4.49
C HIS A 41 2.20 -10.06 5.85
N GLN A 42 2.65 -11.25 6.29
CA GLN A 42 2.39 -11.70 7.66
C GLN A 42 3.05 -10.73 8.67
N PRO A 43 2.46 -10.51 9.86
CA PRO A 43 2.93 -9.50 10.80
C PRO A 43 4.38 -9.72 11.25
N TYR A 44 4.83 -10.97 11.38
CA TYR A 44 6.18 -11.33 11.82
C TYR A 44 7.29 -11.09 10.76
N ILE A 45 6.93 -10.67 9.55
CA ILE A 45 7.91 -10.47 8.46
C ILE A 45 8.85 -9.31 8.76
N SER A 46 8.43 -8.33 9.57
CA SER A 46 9.28 -7.20 9.94
C SER A 46 10.44 -7.64 10.85
N GLU A 47 10.14 -8.49 11.83
CA GLU A 47 11.07 -9.08 12.78
C GLU A 47 12.00 -10.07 12.10
N MET A 48 11.45 -10.92 11.24
CA MET A 48 12.22 -11.88 10.45
C MET A 48 13.23 -11.17 9.54
N ARG A 49 12.84 -10.06 8.91
CA ARG A 49 13.76 -9.23 8.10
C ARG A 49 14.87 -8.62 8.95
N ALA A 50 14.55 -8.11 10.14
CA ALA A 50 15.55 -7.55 11.05
C ALA A 50 16.55 -8.63 11.52
N LEU A 51 16.06 -9.83 11.82
CA LEU A 51 16.90 -10.97 12.22
C LEU A 51 17.90 -11.36 11.12
N PHE A 52 17.44 -11.47 9.87
CA PHE A 52 18.31 -11.83 8.73
C PHE A 52 19.26 -10.71 8.29
N ALA A 53 18.96 -9.45 8.62
CA ALA A 53 19.86 -8.32 8.35
C ALA A 53 20.98 -8.16 9.40
N ALA A 54 20.86 -8.86 10.54
CA ALA A 54 21.80 -8.78 11.66
C ALA A 54 22.88 -9.89 11.67
N GLY A 55 22.85 -10.80 10.70
CA GLY A 55 23.88 -11.83 10.47
C GLY A 55 24.66 -11.56 9.19
#